data_AF-A0AAP2DPL4-F1
#
_entry.id   AF-A0AAP2DPL4-F1
#
_cell.length_a   1.000
_cell.length_b   1.000
_cell.length_c   1.000
_cell.angle_alpha   90.00
_cell.angle_beta   90.00
_cell.angle_gamma   90.00
#
_symmetry.space_group_name_H-M   'P 1'
#
loop_
_entity.id
_entity.type
_entity.pdbx_description
1 polymer ?
#
loop_
_entity_poly.entity_id
_entity_poly.type
_entity_poly.pdbx_seq_one_letter_code
_entity_poly.pdbx_strand_id
1 'polypeptide(L)'
;MMGIKQEALAELLGEGWSQKKISTIETREVIEPELLEELAHALKVPAEAIKNFDEDKAIYNIQNNYEGSNNQGANNGINHYQCTFNPLDEIKRLNDENRKLYEALLKEKDEKIALMQRMLEGKGA
;
A
#
# COMPACT_ATOMS: atom_id res chain seq x y z
N MET A 1 25.89 -2.43 0.84
CA MET A 1 26.67 -2.64 2.10
C MET A 1 26.12 -1.75 3.22
N MET A 2 26.00 -2.25 4.46
CA MET A 2 25.36 -1.57 5.61
C MET A 2 26.05 -0.28 6.13
N GLY A 3 26.98 0.34 5.40
CA GLY A 3 27.65 1.58 5.81
C GLY A 3 28.54 1.47 7.06
N ILE A 4 28.62 0.30 7.69
CA ILE A 4 29.49 -0.01 8.83
C ILE A 4 30.89 -0.30 8.29
N LYS A 5 31.91 0.33 8.87
CA LYS A 5 33.31 0.04 8.57
C LYS A 5 33.66 -1.37 9.07
N GLN A 6 34.36 -2.15 8.25
CA GLN A 6 34.76 -3.52 8.61
C GLN A 6 35.60 -3.55 9.91
N GLU A 7 36.40 -2.50 10.17
CA GLU A 7 37.14 -2.34 11.42
C GLU A 7 36.21 -2.23 12.63
N ALA A 8 35.13 -1.45 12.51
CA ALA A 8 34.16 -1.27 13.60
C ALA A 8 33.37 -2.56 13.87
N LEU A 9 33.08 -3.36 12.85
CA LEU A 9 32.45 -4.66 13.03
C LEU A 9 33.40 -5.65 13.72
N ALA A 10 34.71 -5.60 13.42
CA ALA A 10 35.70 -6.43 14.10
C ALA A 10 35.82 -6.07 15.58
N GLU A 11 35.79 -4.78 15.91
CA GLU A 11 35.79 -4.32 17.30
C GLU A 11 34.55 -4.78 18.07
N LEU A 12 33.38 -4.82 17.42
CA LEU A 12 32.13 -5.31 18.02
C LEU A 12 32.13 -6.82 18.29
N LEU A 13 32.80 -7.60 17.45
CA LEU A 13 32.91 -9.06 17.59
C LEU A 13 34.01 -9.49 18.58
N GLY A 14 34.93 -8.59 18.94
CA GLY A 14 35.88 -8.78 20.04
C GLY A 14 37.22 -9.42 19.65
N GLU A 15 37.97 -9.88 20.67
CA GLU A 15 39.33 -10.39 20.52
C GLU A 15 39.39 -11.60 19.59
N GLY A 16 40.12 -11.46 18.48
CA GLY A 16 40.26 -12.51 17.46
C GLY A 16 39.66 -12.13 16.11
N TRP A 17 38.86 -11.06 16.06
CA TRP A 17 38.31 -10.51 14.83
C TRP A 17 39.18 -9.37 14.29
N SER A 18 39.34 -9.33 12.97
CA SER A 18 40.10 -8.27 12.29
C SER A 18 39.43 -7.94 10.96
N GLN A 19 39.69 -6.74 10.44
CA GLN A 19 39.14 -6.29 9.16
C GLN A 19 39.38 -7.30 8.02
N LYS A 20 40.56 -7.93 7.98
CA LYS A 20 40.89 -8.99 7.01
C LYS A 20 40.02 -10.24 7.17
N LYS A 21 39.74 -10.66 8.40
CA LYS A 21 38.87 -11.83 8.66
C LYS A 21 37.43 -11.54 8.23
N ILE A 22 36.92 -10.34 8.49
CA ILE A 22 35.57 -9.92 8.07
C ILE A 22 35.45 -9.87 6.56
N SER A 23 36.41 -9.24 5.87
CA SER A 23 36.42 -9.24 4.39
C SER A 23 36.45 -10.66 3.81
N THR A 24 37.15 -11.58 4.47
CA THR A 24 37.17 -12.99 4.06
C THR A 24 35.80 -13.64 4.22
N ILE A 25 35.06 -13.31 5.29
CA ILE A 25 33.72 -13.85 5.56
C ILE A 25 32.68 -13.26 4.62
N GLU A 26 32.73 -11.95 4.32
CA GLU A 26 31.84 -11.29 3.34
C GLU A 26 31.96 -11.88 1.94
N THR A 27 33.12 -12.42 1.57
CA THR A 27 33.36 -13.02 0.24
C THR A 27 32.93 -14.49 0.19
N ARG A 28 32.62 -15.13 1.32
CA ARG A 28 32.20 -16.53 1.36
C ARG A 28 30.71 -16.64 1.06
N GLU A 29 30.37 -17.60 0.20
CA GLU A 29 28.99 -17.92 -0.15
C GLU A 29 28.25 -18.67 0.98
N VAL A 30 28.98 -19.41 1.81
CA VAL A 30 28.43 -20.17 2.94
C VAL A 30 29.16 -19.79 4.23
N ILE A 31 28.37 -19.46 5.25
CA ILE A 31 28.83 -19.10 6.59
C ILE A 31 28.27 -20.14 7.57
N GLU A 32 29.07 -20.54 8.56
CA GLU A 32 28.64 -21.48 9.60
C GLU A 32 27.51 -20.87 10.46
N PRO A 33 26.49 -21.64 10.86
CA PRO A 33 25.34 -21.10 11.60
C PRO A 33 25.72 -20.41 12.91
N GLU A 34 26.70 -20.97 13.62
CA GLU A 34 27.21 -20.42 14.89
C GLU A 34 27.83 -19.03 14.68
N LEU A 35 28.58 -18.88 13.58
CA LEU A 35 29.20 -17.62 13.19
C LEU A 35 28.17 -16.59 12.72
N LEU A 36 27.12 -17.05 12.01
CA LEU A 36 26.02 -16.20 11.57
C LEU A 36 25.25 -15.61 12.76
N GLU A 37 24.98 -16.42 13.79
CA GLU A 37 24.34 -15.97 15.03
C GLU A 37 25.21 -14.97 15.81
N GLU A 38 26.52 -15.20 15.88
CA GLU A 38 27.47 -14.26 16.49
C GLU A 38 27.47 -12.90 15.77
N LEU A 39 27.49 -12.91 14.43
CA LEU A 39 27.39 -11.73 13.59
C LEU A 39 26.04 -11.00 13.76
N ALA A 40 24.95 -11.76 13.79
CA ALA A 40 23.60 -11.26 14.00
C ALA A 40 23.47 -10.54 15.36
N HIS A 41 24.01 -11.16 16.42
CA HIS A 41 24.03 -10.59 17.76
C HIS A 41 24.86 -9.30 17.82
N ALA A 42 26.06 -9.28 17.21
CA ALA A 42 26.91 -8.09 17.16
C ALA A 42 26.26 -6.92 16.39
N LEU A 43 25.55 -7.23 15.30
CA LEU A 43 24.80 -6.26 14.49
C LEU A 43 23.42 -5.93 15.06
N LYS A 44 22.98 -6.61 16.13
CA LYS A 44 21.64 -6.51 16.74
C LYS A 44 20.50 -6.70 15.73
N VAL A 45 20.70 -7.60 14.77
CA VAL A 45 19.71 -8.00 13.78
C VAL A 45 19.43 -9.49 13.92
N PRO A 46 18.25 -10.00 13.53
CA PRO A 46 18.03 -11.44 13.53
C PRO A 46 18.90 -12.13 12.47
N ALA A 47 19.42 -13.33 12.76
CA ALA A 47 20.24 -14.11 11.81
C ALA A 47 19.52 -14.37 10.48
N GLU A 48 18.20 -14.54 10.52
CA GLU A 48 17.35 -14.67 9.34
C GLU A 48 17.36 -13.42 8.45
N ALA A 49 17.58 -12.22 8.99
CA ALA A 49 17.69 -11.01 8.17
C ALA A 49 19.01 -10.95 7.39
N ILE A 50 20.09 -11.54 7.92
CA ILE A 50 21.37 -11.65 7.21
C ILE A 50 21.28 -12.76 6.14
N LYS A 51 20.67 -13.89 6.48
CA LYS A 51 20.50 -15.04 5.58
C LYS A 51 19.58 -14.76 4.40
N ASN A 52 18.48 -14.05 4.64
CA ASN A 52 17.50 -13.68 3.61
C ASN A 52 17.74 -12.27 3.06
N PHE A 53 18.93 -11.70 3.29
CA PHE A 53 19.28 -10.38 2.79
C PHE A 53 19.32 -10.41 1.26
N ASP A 54 18.49 -9.56 0.65
CA ASP A 54 18.35 -9.46 -0.79
C ASP A 54 18.44 -7.96 -1.11
N GLU A 55 19.54 -7.56 -1.74
CA GLU A 55 19.86 -6.16 -2.02
C GLU A 55 18.81 -5.53 -2.95
N ASP A 56 18.30 -6.28 -3.93
CA ASP A 56 17.26 -5.81 -4.85
C ASP A 56 15.93 -5.60 -4.12
N LYS A 57 15.56 -6.51 -3.20
CA LYS A 57 14.40 -6.31 -2.32
C LYS A 57 14.60 -5.15 -1.34
N ALA A 58 15.82 -4.94 -0.85
CA ALA A 58 16.12 -3.82 0.04
C ALA A 58 16.01 -2.49 -0.71
N ILE A 59 16.57 -2.39 -1.93
CA ILE A 59 16.46 -1.22 -2.80
C ILE A 59 15.00 -0.95 -3.18
N TYR A 60 14.26 -1.99 -3.57
CA TYR A 60 12.83 -1.88 -3.86
C TYR A 60 12.05 -1.35 -2.64
N ASN A 61 12.28 -1.90 -1.46
CA ASN A 61 11.63 -1.43 -0.24
C ASN A 61 12.02 0.01 0.12
N ILE A 62 13.29 0.38 -0.04
CA ILE A 62 13.75 1.76 0.20
C ILE A 62 13.10 2.72 -0.80
N GLN A 63 13.08 2.40 -2.10
CA GLN A 63 12.44 3.26 -3.11
C GLN A 63 10.94 3.42 -2.85
N ASN A 64 10.24 2.32 -2.52
CA ASN A 64 8.80 2.37 -2.28
C ASN A 64 8.40 2.93 -0.90
N ASN A 65 9.25 2.85 0.14
CA ASN A 65 8.97 3.45 1.45
C ASN A 65 9.53 4.86 1.63
N TYR A 66 10.62 5.23 0.95
CA TYR A 66 11.23 6.55 1.12
C TYR A 66 10.35 7.65 0.50
N GLU A 67 9.66 7.36 -0.61
CA GLU A 67 8.60 8.23 -1.15
C GLU A 67 7.36 8.31 -0.24
N GLY A 68 7.16 7.35 0.67
CA GLY A 68 6.06 7.33 1.65
C GLY A 68 6.39 7.98 3.00
N SER A 69 7.66 8.16 3.37
CA SER A 69 8.05 8.66 4.69
C SER A 69 8.09 10.19 4.80
N ASN A 70 8.26 10.89 3.67
CA ASN A 70 8.28 12.36 3.63
C ASN A 70 6.97 12.98 3.08
N ASN A 71 6.05 12.14 2.62
CA ASN A 71 4.71 12.54 2.24
C ASN A 71 3.69 11.88 3.18
N GLN A 72 3.31 12.60 4.23
CA GLN A 72 1.96 12.46 4.77
C GLN A 72 0.95 12.72 3.63
N GLY A 73 0.58 11.70 2.84
CA GLY A 73 -0.49 11.92 1.87
C GLY A 73 -0.79 10.87 0.82
N ALA A 74 0.13 10.02 0.36
CA ALA A 74 -0.17 9.24 -0.84
C ALA A 74 0.65 7.95 -0.96
N ASN A 75 0.14 6.84 -0.41
CA ASN A 75 0.17 5.49 -1.04
C ASN A 75 -0.05 4.31 -0.08
N ASN A 76 -0.34 4.54 1.20
CA ASN A 76 -0.76 3.46 2.10
C ASN A 76 -2.23 3.01 1.90
N GLY A 77 -2.83 3.32 0.74
CA GLY A 77 -4.24 3.05 0.45
C GLY A 77 -4.52 2.40 -0.90
N ILE A 78 -3.53 2.17 -1.77
CA ILE A 78 -3.82 1.65 -3.12
C ILE A 78 -3.96 0.11 -3.13
N ASN A 79 -3.38 -0.60 -2.17
CA ASN A 79 -3.42 -2.07 -2.14
C ASN A 79 -4.39 -2.69 -1.13
N HIS A 80 -5.27 -1.90 -0.49
CA HIS A 80 -6.26 -2.43 0.47
C HIS A 80 -7.73 -2.30 0.01
N TYR A 81 -7.98 -1.85 -1.21
CA TYR A 81 -9.30 -1.89 -1.82
C TYR A 81 -9.37 -3.02 -2.85
N GLN A 82 -9.30 -4.27 -2.37
CA GLN A 82 -10.01 -5.36 -3.06
C GLN A 82 -11.52 -5.12 -2.91
N CYS A 83 -12.01 -4.05 -3.52
CA CYS A 83 -13.44 -3.86 -3.71
C CYS A 83 -13.89 -4.95 -4.68
N THR A 84 -14.69 -5.89 -4.19
CA THR A 84 -15.46 -6.84 -5.01
C THR A 84 -16.57 -6.16 -5.81
N PHE A 85 -16.73 -4.84 -5.66
CA PHE A 85 -17.65 -4.03 -6.45
C PHE A 85 -16.86 -3.18 -7.46
N ASN A 86 -17.31 -3.21 -8.71
CA ASN A 86 -16.80 -2.36 -9.77
C ASN A 86 -17.53 -1.00 -9.71
N PRO A 87 -16.85 0.12 -9.42
CA PRO A 87 -17.48 1.43 -9.30
C PRO A 87 -18.23 1.88 -10.56
N LEU A 88 -17.80 1.42 -11.74
CA LEU A 88 -18.48 1.75 -13.00
C LEU A 88 -19.86 1.09 -13.10
N ASP A 89 -20.01 -0.12 -12.57
CA ASP A 89 -21.30 -0.82 -12.56
C ASP A 89 -22.27 -0.13 -11.60
N GLU A 90 -21.78 0.36 -10.46
CA GLU A 90 -22.58 1.13 -9.51
C GLU A 90 -23.01 2.48 -10.07
N ILE A 91 -22.12 3.19 -10.77
CA ILE A 91 -22.45 4.45 -11.47
C ILE A 91 -23.51 4.22 -12.55
N LYS A 92 -23.43 3.12 -13.29
CA LYS A 92 -24.43 2.76 -14.28
C LYS A 92 -25.79 2.49 -13.63
N ARG A 93 -25.81 1.72 -12.55
CA ARG A 93 -27.03 1.44 -11.77
C ARG A 93 -27.68 2.72 -11.25
N LEU A 94 -26.91 3.61 -10.64
CA LEU A 94 -27.41 4.89 -10.12
C LEU A 94 -27.97 5.78 -11.25
N ASN A 95 -27.34 5.79 -12.42
CA ASN A 95 -27.85 6.53 -13.57
C ASN A 95 -29.18 5.97 -14.09
N ASP A 96 -29.32 4.65 -14.16
CA ASP A 96 -30.56 4.01 -14.59
C ASP A 96 -31.70 4.24 -13.58
N GLU A 97 -31.40 4.21 -12.28
CA GLU A 97 -32.36 4.54 -11.21
C GLU A 97 -32.79 6.01 -11.27
N ASN A 98 -31.84 6.94 -11.47
CA ASN A 98 -32.15 8.36 -11.64
C ASN A 98 -33.03 8.62 -12.87
N ARG A 99 -32.77 7.97 -14.01
CA ARG A 99 -33.61 8.10 -15.21
C ARG A 99 -35.05 7.68 -14.95
N LYS A 100 -35.26 6.54 -14.29
CA LYS A 100 -36.62 6.08 -13.91
C LYS A 100 -37.31 7.05 -12.98
N LEU A 101 -36.58 7.62 -12.01
CA LEU A 101 -37.11 8.61 -11.09
C LEU A 101 -37.55 9.88 -11.83
N TYR A 102 -36.76 10.35 -12.80
CA TYR A 102 -37.10 11.51 -13.61
C TYR A 102 -38.31 11.26 -14.51
N GLU A 103 -38.43 10.07 -15.13
CA GLU A 103 -39.61 9.69 -15.90
C GLU A 103 -40.88 9.66 -15.03
N ALA A 104 -40.79 9.11 -13.82
CA ALA A 104 -41.90 9.09 -12.86
C ALA A 104 -42.29 10.51 -12.40
N LEU A 105 -41.30 11.38 -12.18
CA LEU A 105 -41.53 12.77 -11.80
C LEU A 105 -42.19 13.57 -12.93
N LEU A 106 -41.76 13.37 -14.18
CA LEU A 106 -42.40 13.98 -15.35
C LEU A 106 -43.86 13.53 -15.46
N LYS A 107 -44.13 12.24 -15.24
CA LYS A 107 -45.49 11.71 -15.25
C LYS A 107 -46.36 12.30 -14.13
N GLU A 108 -45.88 12.39 -12.89
CA GLU A 108 -46.62 13.03 -11.79
C GLU A 108 -46.93 14.48 -12.10
N LYS A 109 -45.95 15.20 -12.67
CA LYS A 109 -46.13 16.58 -13.10
C LYS A 109 -47.23 16.69 -14.15
N ASP A 110 -47.22 15.84 -15.18
CA ASP A 110 -48.24 15.84 -16.24
C ASP A 110 -49.63 15.51 -15.69
N GLU A 111 -49.75 14.52 -14.81
CA GLU A 111 -51.01 14.14 -14.15
C GLU A 111 -51.56 15.28 -13.28
N LYS A 112 -50.69 16.00 -12.57
CA LYS A 112 -51.05 17.12 -11.70
C LYS A 112 -51.46 18.35 -12.49
N ILE A 113 -50.78 18.63 -13.61
CA ILE A 113 -51.18 19.68 -14.56
C ILE A 113 -52.57 19.36 -15.13
N ALA A 114 -52.81 18.13 -15.55
CA ALA A 114 -54.12 17.71 -16.08
C ALA A 114 -55.22 17.79 -15.01
N LEU A 115 -54.92 17.46 -13.75
CA LEU A 115 -55.86 17.65 -12.64
C LEU A 115 -56.16 19.13 -12.40
N MET A 116 -55.13 19.99 -12.37
CA MET A 116 -55.30 21.44 -12.22
C MET A 116 -56.14 22.03 -13.34
N GLN A 117 -55.89 21.64 -14.59
CA GLN A 117 -56.68 22.09 -15.75
C GLN A 117 -58.17 21.72 -15.57
N ARG A 118 -58.47 20.47 -15.22
CA ARG A 118 -59.86 20.03 -14.94
C ARG A 118 -60.52 20.80 -13.79
N MET A 119 -59.78 21.10 -12.72
CA MET A 119 -60.32 21.89 -11.60
C MET A 119 -60.59 23.35 -11.98
N LEU A 120 -59.81 23.93 -12.89
CA LEU A 120 -60.03 25.29 -13.40
C LEU A 120 -61.22 25.33 -14.36
N GLU A 121 -61.35 24.35 -15.25
CA GLU A 121 -62.49 24.22 -16.17
C GLU A 121 -63.82 24.03 -15.41
N GLY A 122 -63.83 23.22 -14.34
CA GLY A 122 -65.02 22.99 -13.51
C GLY A 122 -65.42 24.16 -12.59
N LYS A 123 -64.55 25.17 -12.40
CA LYS A 123 -64.85 26.38 -11.60
C LYS A 123 -65.29 27.58 -12.43
N GLY A 124 -65.25 27.47 -13.76
CA GLY A 124 -65.67 28.51 -14.70
C GLY A 124 -67.09 28.33 -15.25
N ALA A 125 -67.88 27.40 -14.70
CA ALA A 125 -69.27 27.12 -15.07
C ALA A 125 -70.24 27.52 -13.94
#